data_AF-A0A5B7DKC5-F1
#
_entry.id   AF-A0A5B7DKC5-F1
#
_cell.length_a   1.000
_cell.length_b   1.000
_cell.length_c   1.000
_cell.angle_alpha   90.00
_cell.angle_beta   90.00
_cell.angle_gamma   90.00
#
_symmetry.space_group_name_H-M   'P 1'
#
loop_
_entity.id
_entity.type
_entity.pdbx_description
1 polymer ?
#
loop_
_entity_poly.entity_id
_entity_poly.type
_entity_poly.pdbx_seq_one_letter_code
_entity_poly.pdbx_strand_id
1 'polypeptide(L)'
;MHSLPVSPSGINTLINIMSRFGRNLETESKITHNERLEFLGDAVVEFLTSIHLFHLFPSLEEGGLATYRAAIVQNQHLAVLAEKLQLDQFMLYAHGSDLCHDFELRHAMANCFEALMGAIFLDSGIEEADKVLSSTLFKGEAVLHSIWVHYPLHPIQEQEPHGDRKWIKSFPILTKLSKFEESIGVEFKHIRLLARAFTDRSIGFNNLTLGSNQRLEFLGDTVLQLVSSEYLYRHFPEHHEGHLSLLRSSLVNNRTQAVVCDDLGMTSYAMYSHLKTELKTKDRADLLEAFLGALYIDRGLKYCRTFCHVCFFPRLHQFIMNQDWNDPKSKLQQCCLTLRTMDGGEPDIPIYKVIECKGPTNTRVYTVAVYFRGRRLAKASGHSIQQAEMNAAREALMNSKG
;
A
#
# COMPACT_ATOMS: atom_id res chain seq x y z
N MET A 1 24.59 30.23 -5.15
CA MET A 1 25.29 29.43 -6.19
C MET A 1 25.91 28.22 -5.53
N HIS A 2 25.23 27.07 -5.57
CA HIS A 2 25.81 25.72 -5.53
C HIS A 2 24.65 24.74 -5.73
N SER A 3 24.18 24.67 -6.97
CA SER A 3 23.35 23.57 -7.46
C SER A 3 24.22 22.33 -7.51
N LEU A 4 23.84 21.30 -6.73
CA LEU A 4 24.46 19.99 -6.77
C LEU A 4 24.34 19.40 -8.19
N PRO A 5 25.44 18.98 -8.82
CA PRO A 5 25.39 18.34 -10.13
C PRO A 5 24.77 16.95 -9.96
N VAL A 6 23.57 16.74 -10.49
CA VAL A 6 23.01 15.38 -10.68
C VAL A 6 23.87 14.69 -11.74
N SER A 7 24.95 14.09 -11.28
CA SER A 7 25.89 13.32 -12.07
C SER A 7 25.35 11.91 -12.35
N PRO A 8 25.87 11.19 -13.36
CA PRO A 8 25.63 9.75 -13.56
C PRO A 8 25.92 8.87 -12.32
N SER A 9 26.42 9.43 -11.21
CA SER A 9 26.51 8.77 -9.92
C SER A 9 25.15 8.46 -9.29
N GLY A 10 24.10 9.28 -9.50
CA GLY A 10 22.80 9.09 -8.83
C GLY A 10 22.11 7.77 -9.19
N ILE A 11 22.18 7.36 -10.45
CA ILE A 11 21.60 6.09 -10.93
C ILE A 11 22.44 4.90 -10.48
N ASN A 12 23.77 4.98 -10.58
CA ASN A 12 24.65 3.93 -10.10
C ASN A 12 24.53 3.74 -8.59
N THR A 13 24.32 4.82 -7.84
CA THR A 13 24.03 4.80 -6.41
C THR A 13 22.66 4.20 -6.12
N LEU A 14 21.60 4.56 -6.87
CA LEU A 14 20.27 3.94 -6.76
C LEU A 14 20.33 2.43 -7.04
N ILE A 15 20.94 2.01 -8.15
CA ILE A 15 21.10 0.58 -8.49
C ILE A 15 21.93 -0.14 -7.43
N ASN A 16 23.00 0.46 -6.95
CA ASN A 16 23.83 -0.12 -5.89
C ASN A 16 23.05 -0.26 -4.57
N ILE A 17 22.29 0.75 -4.15
CA ILE A 17 21.51 0.68 -2.91
C ILE A 17 20.35 -0.33 -3.06
N MET A 18 19.58 -0.25 -4.15
CA MET A 18 18.43 -1.14 -4.40
C MET A 18 18.82 -2.58 -4.70
N SER A 19 20.10 -2.86 -5.01
CA SER A 19 20.63 -4.24 -5.13
C SER A 19 21.12 -4.81 -3.81
N ARG A 20 21.18 -4.02 -2.73
CA ARG A 20 21.50 -4.53 -1.40
C ARG A 20 20.30 -5.28 -0.84
N PHE A 21 20.55 -6.50 -0.41
CA PHE A 21 19.55 -7.28 0.31
C PHE A 21 19.34 -6.71 1.71
N GLY A 22 18.14 -6.94 2.24
CA GLY A 22 17.80 -6.61 3.61
C GLY A 22 18.72 -7.32 4.61
N ARG A 23 18.93 -6.71 5.77
CA ARG A 23 19.70 -7.31 6.85
C ARG A 23 18.85 -8.31 7.62
N ASN A 24 19.44 -9.43 8.02
CA ASN A 24 18.74 -10.46 8.81
C ASN A 24 18.40 -9.98 10.24
N LEU A 25 19.15 -8.99 10.73
CA LEU A 25 18.96 -8.37 12.05
C LEU A 25 18.73 -6.87 11.87
N GLU A 26 17.91 -6.29 12.75
CA GLU A 26 17.71 -4.85 12.83
C GLU A 26 19.03 -4.17 13.19
N THR A 27 19.36 -3.09 12.49
CA THR A 27 20.58 -2.33 12.75
C THR A 27 20.32 -0.85 12.55
N GLU A 28 21.14 -0.03 13.21
CA GLU A 28 21.09 1.43 13.11
C GLU A 28 21.18 1.93 11.66
N SER A 29 20.34 2.91 11.33
CA SER A 29 20.37 3.62 10.06
C SER A 29 21.38 4.75 10.10
N LYS A 30 22.13 4.93 9.01
CA LYS A 30 23.02 6.10 8.85
C LYS A 30 22.28 7.35 8.34
N ILE A 31 20.99 7.24 8.06
CA ILE A 31 20.16 8.36 7.59
C ILE A 31 19.68 9.13 8.83
N THR A 32 20.06 10.40 8.91
CA THR A 32 19.86 11.25 10.10
C THR A 32 18.57 12.06 10.08
N HIS A 33 17.80 12.00 8.99
CA HIS A 33 16.53 12.72 8.84
C HIS A 33 15.34 11.79 9.07
N ASN A 34 14.17 12.37 9.35
CA ASN A 34 12.96 11.66 9.81
C ASN A 34 12.12 11.05 8.67
N GLU A 35 12.50 11.17 7.41
CA GLU A 35 11.75 10.67 6.24
C GLU A 35 11.43 9.16 6.33
N ARG A 36 12.34 8.36 6.90
CA ARG A 36 12.06 6.92 7.11
C ARG A 36 10.96 6.69 8.13
N LEU A 37 10.90 7.54 9.17
CA LEU A 37 9.86 7.48 10.18
C LEU A 37 8.54 7.98 9.60
N GLU A 38 8.56 9.02 8.76
CA GLU A 38 7.41 9.51 8.00
C GLU A 38 6.80 8.36 7.17
N PHE A 39 7.61 7.65 6.37
CA PHE A 39 7.18 6.47 5.61
C PHE A 39 6.42 5.42 6.44
N LEU A 40 6.92 5.14 7.65
CA LEU A 40 6.26 4.18 8.55
C LEU A 40 5.02 4.79 9.20
N GLY A 41 5.10 6.06 9.57
CA GLY A 41 4.05 6.84 10.18
C GLY A 41 2.81 6.99 9.33
N ASP A 42 3.00 7.26 8.03
CA ASP A 42 1.96 7.23 6.99
C ASP A 42 1.15 5.93 7.09
N ALA A 43 1.83 4.77 7.01
CA ALA A 43 1.18 3.48 7.11
C ALA A 43 0.49 3.22 8.47
N VAL A 44 1.03 3.78 9.56
CA VAL A 44 0.42 3.69 10.90
C VAL A 44 -0.87 4.51 10.98
N VAL A 45 -0.85 5.76 10.51
CA VAL A 45 -2.01 6.65 10.53
C VAL A 45 -3.12 6.11 9.62
N GLU A 46 -2.77 5.65 8.42
CA GLU A 46 -3.72 4.99 7.53
C GLU A 46 -4.33 3.75 8.16
N PHE A 47 -3.52 2.90 8.81
CA PHE A 47 -4.02 1.71 9.51
C PHE A 47 -5.00 2.04 10.64
N LEU A 48 -4.63 2.96 11.52
CA LEU A 48 -5.47 3.36 12.65
C LEU A 48 -6.78 4.00 12.17
N THR A 49 -6.72 4.89 11.19
CA THR A 49 -7.95 5.49 10.64
C THR A 49 -8.84 4.45 9.95
N SER A 50 -8.27 3.54 9.16
CA SER A 50 -9.00 2.46 8.50
C SER A 50 -9.73 1.54 9.50
N ILE A 51 -9.06 1.11 10.58
CA ILE A 51 -9.69 0.20 11.56
C ILE A 51 -10.84 0.87 12.30
N HIS A 52 -10.65 2.11 12.77
CA HIS A 52 -11.69 2.86 13.47
C HIS A 52 -12.91 3.08 12.59
N LEU A 53 -12.71 3.54 11.35
CA LEU A 53 -13.80 3.72 10.38
C LEU A 53 -14.50 2.39 10.05
N PHE A 54 -13.75 1.31 9.90
CA PHE A 54 -14.30 -0.02 9.64
C PHE A 54 -15.20 -0.51 10.78
N HIS A 55 -14.84 -0.28 12.04
CA HIS A 55 -15.67 -0.70 13.17
C HIS A 55 -16.84 0.24 13.46
N LEU A 56 -16.64 1.55 13.37
CA LEU A 56 -17.67 2.55 13.68
C LEU A 56 -18.79 2.60 12.64
N PHE A 57 -18.52 2.23 11.39
CA PHE A 57 -19.49 2.32 10.29
C PHE A 57 -19.75 0.97 9.61
N PRO A 58 -20.39 0.00 10.29
CA PRO A 58 -20.59 -1.37 9.79
C PRO A 58 -21.46 -1.46 8.53
N SER A 59 -22.33 -0.47 8.30
CA SER A 59 -23.22 -0.38 7.14
C SER A 59 -22.65 0.42 5.97
N LEU A 60 -21.51 1.12 6.16
CA LEU A 60 -20.93 1.95 5.12
C LEU A 60 -20.07 1.11 4.17
N GLU A 61 -20.27 1.31 2.87
CA GLU A 61 -19.48 0.65 1.84
C GLU A 61 -18.04 1.17 1.77
N GLU A 62 -17.17 0.39 1.15
CA GLU A 62 -15.75 0.66 0.91
C GLU A 62 -15.49 2.10 0.41
N GLY A 63 -16.24 2.57 -0.60
CA GLY A 63 -16.05 3.90 -1.16
C GLY A 63 -16.27 5.03 -0.15
N GLY A 64 -17.24 4.88 0.76
CA GLY A 64 -17.47 5.83 1.84
C GLY A 64 -16.35 5.81 2.89
N LEU A 65 -15.89 4.61 3.27
CA LEU A 65 -14.77 4.44 4.18
C LEU A 65 -13.48 5.06 3.63
N ALA A 66 -13.18 4.80 2.35
CA ALA A 66 -12.01 5.37 1.67
C ALA A 66 -12.08 6.90 1.59
N THR A 67 -13.28 7.46 1.37
CA THR A 67 -13.49 8.92 1.36
C THR A 67 -13.20 9.53 2.73
N TYR A 68 -13.72 8.93 3.81
CA TYR A 68 -13.42 9.41 5.17
C TYR A 68 -11.95 9.24 5.54
N ARG A 69 -11.34 8.10 5.21
CA ARG A 69 -9.91 7.88 5.43
C ARG A 69 -9.09 8.98 4.75
N ALA A 70 -9.30 9.20 3.45
CA ALA A 70 -8.59 10.22 2.68
C ALA A 70 -8.75 11.63 3.28
N ALA A 71 -9.94 11.98 3.77
CA ALA A 71 -10.17 13.27 4.41
C ALA A 71 -9.44 13.43 5.76
N ILE A 72 -9.24 12.34 6.50
CA ILE A 72 -8.53 12.35 7.80
C ILE A 72 -7.02 12.34 7.59
N VAL A 73 -6.51 11.55 6.64
CA VAL A 73 -5.07 11.37 6.43
C VAL A 73 -4.43 12.38 5.48
N GLN A 74 -5.21 13.27 4.86
CA GLN A 74 -4.64 14.32 4.00
C GLN A 74 -3.68 15.23 4.77
N ASN A 75 -2.55 15.61 4.14
CA ASN A 75 -1.51 16.45 4.74
C ASN A 75 -2.06 17.74 5.36
N GLN A 76 -3.07 18.37 4.75
CA GLN A 76 -3.68 19.59 5.28
C GLN A 76 -4.31 19.36 6.67
N HIS A 77 -4.95 18.22 6.87
CA HIS A 77 -5.55 17.87 8.15
C HIS A 77 -4.49 17.41 9.15
N LEU A 78 -3.50 16.64 8.71
CA LEU A 78 -2.37 16.24 9.57
C LEU A 78 -1.57 17.44 10.08
N ALA A 79 -1.40 18.50 9.27
CA ALA A 79 -0.80 19.75 9.72
C ALA A 79 -1.61 20.43 10.85
N VAL A 80 -2.94 20.38 10.79
CA VAL A 80 -3.82 20.87 11.86
C VAL A 80 -3.67 20.01 13.13
N LEU A 81 -3.53 18.69 12.99
CA LEU A 81 -3.25 17.81 14.13
C LEU A 81 -1.87 18.08 14.75
N ALA A 82 -0.85 18.34 13.92
CA ALA A 82 0.47 18.75 14.35
C ALA A 82 0.45 20.06 15.15
N GLU A 83 -0.34 21.05 14.70
CA GLU A 83 -0.55 22.32 15.40
C GLU A 83 -1.25 22.12 16.76
N LYS A 84 -2.23 21.20 16.84
CA LYS A 84 -2.86 20.82 18.12
C LYS A 84 -1.84 20.24 19.12
N LEU A 85 -0.77 19.63 18.65
CA LEU A 85 0.35 19.13 19.46
C LEU A 85 1.49 20.15 19.62
N GLN A 86 1.38 21.33 19.02
CA GLN A 86 2.40 22.38 19.02
C GLN A 86 3.75 21.89 18.48
N LEU A 87 3.74 21.00 17.47
CA LEU A 87 4.97 20.42 16.93
C LEU A 87 5.90 21.47 16.31
N ASP A 88 5.36 22.57 15.81
CA ASP A 88 6.10 23.74 15.33
C ASP A 88 7.11 24.28 16.34
N GLN A 89 6.83 24.15 17.64
CA GLN A 89 7.70 24.61 18.72
C GLN A 89 8.86 23.64 19.04
N PHE A 90 8.73 22.38 18.65
CA PHE A 90 9.68 21.31 18.98
C PHE A 90 10.47 20.80 17.77
N MET A 91 9.99 21.09 16.56
CA MET A 91 10.65 20.70 15.32
C MET A 91 11.99 21.42 15.14
N LEU A 92 13.01 20.66 14.75
CA LEU A 92 14.30 21.21 14.33
C LEU A 92 14.22 21.72 12.88
N TYR A 93 13.48 22.80 12.68
CA TYR A 93 13.26 23.39 11.35
C TYR A 93 14.39 24.37 11.00
N ALA A 94 15.19 24.02 9.98
CA ALA A 94 16.21 24.92 9.46
C ALA A 94 15.55 26.04 8.64
N HIS A 95 15.77 27.30 9.05
CA HIS A 95 15.25 28.43 8.30
C HIS A 95 16.06 28.61 7.01
N GLY A 96 15.37 28.53 5.87
CA GLY A 96 15.94 28.99 4.59
C GLY A 96 16.23 30.49 4.63
N SER A 97 17.11 30.96 3.75
CA SER A 97 17.45 32.39 3.63
C SER A 97 16.28 33.27 3.18
N ASP A 98 15.23 32.68 2.65
CA ASP A 98 13.98 33.33 2.27
C ASP A 98 12.88 33.01 3.28
N LEU A 99 11.95 33.96 3.49
CA LEU A 99 10.88 33.89 4.49
C LEU A 99 10.28 32.49 4.58
N CYS A 100 10.08 31.96 5.79
CA CYS A 100 9.34 30.72 6.01
C CYS A 100 7.93 30.88 5.40
N HIS A 101 7.67 30.21 4.28
CA HIS A 101 6.35 30.24 3.66
C HIS A 101 5.42 29.36 4.50
N ASP A 102 4.29 29.93 4.95
CA ASP A 102 3.31 29.23 5.80
C ASP A 102 2.88 27.86 5.24
N PHE A 103 2.85 27.73 3.91
CA PHE A 103 2.58 26.47 3.23
C PHE A 103 3.67 25.40 3.45
N GLU A 104 4.95 25.76 3.33
CA GLU A 104 6.08 24.83 3.51
C GLU A 104 6.16 24.35 4.95
N LEU A 105 5.93 25.25 5.91
CA LEU A 105 5.89 24.90 7.33
C LEU A 105 4.79 23.88 7.63
N ARG A 106 3.57 24.11 7.13
CA ARG A 106 2.45 23.15 7.31
C ARG A 106 2.75 21.79 6.71
N HIS A 107 3.38 21.75 5.53
CA HIS A 107 3.80 20.48 4.94
C HIS A 107 4.84 19.78 5.83
N ALA A 108 5.85 20.50 6.31
CA ALA A 108 6.85 19.94 7.22
C ALA A 108 6.22 19.45 8.55
N MET A 109 5.23 20.16 9.07
CA MET A 109 4.49 19.77 10.27
C MET A 109 3.68 18.49 10.08
N ALA A 110 3.02 18.32 8.92
CA ALA A 110 2.31 17.08 8.59
C ALA A 110 3.27 15.88 8.55
N ASN A 111 4.38 16.02 7.81
CA ASN A 111 5.41 14.99 7.73
C ASN A 111 6.02 14.67 9.11
N CYS A 112 6.22 15.70 9.96
CA CYS A 112 6.70 15.51 11.32
C CYS A 112 5.69 14.78 12.20
N PHE A 113 4.39 15.04 12.02
CA PHE A 113 3.34 14.32 12.73
C PHE A 113 3.37 12.84 12.37
N GLU A 114 3.44 12.49 11.09
CA GLU A 114 3.57 11.10 10.65
C GLU A 114 4.85 10.47 11.22
N ALA A 115 5.99 11.14 11.10
CA ALA A 115 7.24 10.66 11.68
C ALA A 115 7.15 10.40 13.20
N LEU A 116 6.44 11.25 13.94
CA LEU A 116 6.16 11.05 15.35
C LEU A 116 5.30 9.80 15.58
N MET A 117 4.24 9.60 14.79
CA MET A 117 3.40 8.40 14.86
C MET A 117 4.19 7.13 14.57
N GLY A 118 5.07 7.16 13.57
CA GLY A 118 5.98 6.07 13.24
C GLY A 118 6.96 5.77 14.37
N ALA A 119 7.51 6.80 15.03
CA ALA A 119 8.40 6.64 16.17
C ALA A 119 7.69 6.02 17.38
N ILE A 120 6.49 6.50 17.73
CA ILE A 120 5.68 5.94 18.82
C ILE A 120 5.33 4.47 18.54
N PHE A 121 4.93 4.15 17.31
CA PHE A 121 4.63 2.78 16.92
C PHE A 121 5.83 1.84 17.09
N LEU A 122 7.04 2.28 16.72
CA LEU A 122 8.25 1.47 16.86
C LEU A 122 8.66 1.26 18.32
N ASP A 123 8.58 2.32 19.13
CA ASP A 123 9.04 2.31 20.51
C ASP A 123 8.03 1.64 21.46
N SER A 124 6.75 2.01 21.32
CA SER A 124 5.69 1.69 22.28
C SER A 124 4.55 0.85 21.70
N GLY A 125 4.54 0.61 20.38
CA GLY A 125 3.54 -0.23 19.72
C GLY A 125 2.28 0.52 19.26
N ILE A 126 1.37 -0.23 18.63
CA ILE A 126 0.22 0.33 17.91
C ILE A 126 -0.84 0.94 18.84
N GLU A 127 -0.98 0.43 20.06
CA GLU A 127 -1.96 0.91 21.03
C GLU A 127 -1.62 2.32 21.55
N GLU A 128 -0.34 2.60 21.80
CA GLU A 128 0.09 3.95 22.21
C GLU A 128 0.00 4.95 21.05
N ALA A 129 0.32 4.51 19.82
CA ALA A 129 0.07 5.32 18.63
C ALA A 129 -1.43 5.67 18.51
N ASP A 130 -2.34 4.71 18.71
CA ASP A 130 -3.78 4.97 18.65
C ASP A 130 -4.27 5.97 19.72
N LYS A 131 -3.74 5.88 20.94
CA LYS A 131 -4.05 6.83 22.01
C LYS A 131 -3.64 8.26 21.63
N VAL A 132 -2.45 8.43 21.06
CA VAL A 132 -1.95 9.75 20.64
C VAL A 132 -2.78 10.27 19.47
N LEU A 133 -3.07 9.45 18.46
CA LEU A 133 -3.88 9.86 17.31
C LEU A 133 -5.29 10.27 17.75
N SER A 134 -5.98 9.40 18.48
CA SER A 134 -7.37 9.63 18.92
C SER A 134 -7.51 10.86 19.82
N SER A 135 -6.62 11.02 20.80
CA SER A 135 -6.63 12.18 21.71
C SER A 135 -6.35 13.49 20.99
N THR A 136 -5.51 13.46 19.94
CA THR A 136 -5.22 14.63 19.12
C THR A 136 -6.38 14.97 18.18
N LEU A 137 -6.97 13.96 17.54
CA LEU A 137 -8.07 14.10 16.60
C LEU A 137 -9.26 14.81 17.27
N PHE A 138 -9.65 14.34 18.46
CA PHE A 138 -10.80 14.85 19.23
C PHE A 138 -10.39 15.71 20.43
N LYS A 139 -9.26 16.42 20.35
CA LYS A 139 -8.80 17.32 21.42
C LYS A 139 -9.87 18.36 21.74
N GLY A 140 -10.41 18.32 22.97
CA GLY A 140 -11.51 19.19 23.41
C GLY A 140 -12.92 18.60 23.26
N GLU A 141 -13.06 17.41 22.66
CA GLU A 141 -14.33 16.76 22.35
C GLU A 141 -14.45 15.37 23.03
N ALA A 142 -14.52 15.36 24.36
CA ALA A 142 -14.42 14.14 25.17
C ALA A 142 -15.45 13.04 24.81
N VAL A 143 -16.67 13.42 24.41
CA VAL A 143 -17.71 12.47 24.01
C VAL A 143 -17.34 11.75 22.71
N LEU A 144 -16.85 12.49 21.71
CA LEU A 144 -16.45 11.92 20.43
C LEU A 144 -15.18 11.07 20.57
N HIS A 145 -14.23 11.52 21.38
CA HIS A 145 -13.06 10.72 21.76
C HIS A 145 -13.47 9.38 22.38
N SER A 146 -14.40 9.40 23.33
CA SER A 146 -14.89 8.18 23.98
C SER A 146 -15.55 7.22 23.00
N ILE A 147 -16.35 7.73 22.04
CA ILE A 147 -17.00 6.89 21.01
C ILE A 147 -15.94 6.28 20.07
N TRP A 148 -14.96 7.08 19.66
CA TRP A 148 -13.87 6.63 18.77
C TRP A 148 -13.06 5.50 19.40
N VAL A 149 -12.61 5.68 20.65
CA VAL A 149 -11.75 4.68 21.33
C VAL A 149 -12.50 3.40 21.70
N HIS A 150 -13.83 3.48 21.92
CA HIS A 150 -14.66 2.33 22.30
C HIS A 150 -15.58 1.89 21.16
N TYR A 151 -15.01 1.68 19.97
CA TYR A 151 -15.78 1.16 18.84
C TYR A 151 -16.29 -0.27 19.10
N PRO A 152 -17.44 -0.66 18.52
CA PRO A 152 -18.01 -1.99 18.69
C PRO A 152 -17.21 -3.08 17.96
N LEU A 153 -17.39 -4.33 18.39
CA LEU A 153 -16.82 -5.47 17.66
C LEU A 153 -17.48 -5.63 16.28
N HIS A 154 -16.87 -6.43 15.41
CA HIS A 154 -17.48 -6.71 14.12
C HIS A 154 -18.86 -7.40 14.31
N PRO A 155 -19.91 -7.10 13.52
CA PRO A 155 -21.25 -7.66 13.73
C PRO A 155 -21.34 -9.18 13.81
N ILE A 156 -20.46 -9.90 13.08
CA ILE A 156 -20.35 -11.37 13.17
C ILE A 156 -19.86 -11.83 14.55
N GLN A 157 -18.91 -11.11 15.15
CA GLN A 157 -18.39 -11.39 16.49
C GLN A 157 -19.40 -11.02 17.57
N GLU A 158 -20.16 -9.93 17.39
CA GLU A 158 -21.25 -9.56 18.30
C GLU A 158 -22.36 -10.60 18.35
N GLN A 159 -22.69 -11.21 17.20
CA GLN A 159 -23.68 -12.29 17.11
C GLN A 159 -23.23 -13.56 17.84
N GLU A 160 -21.93 -13.85 17.88
CA GLU A 160 -21.36 -15.07 18.45
C GLU A 160 -20.06 -14.80 19.24
N PRO A 161 -20.11 -14.15 20.43
CA PRO A 161 -18.91 -13.64 21.12
C PRO A 161 -17.87 -14.71 21.49
N HIS A 162 -18.31 -15.96 21.63
CA HIS A 162 -17.47 -17.10 21.98
C HIS A 162 -16.93 -17.86 20.76
N GLY A 163 -17.25 -17.43 19.54
CA GLY A 163 -16.94 -18.12 18.29
C GLY A 163 -18.15 -18.82 17.68
N ASP A 164 -18.05 -19.11 16.39
CA ASP A 164 -19.21 -19.50 15.55
C ASP A 164 -19.03 -20.89 14.89
N ARG A 165 -18.01 -21.66 15.30
CA ARG A 165 -17.66 -22.97 14.70
C ARG A 165 -18.77 -24.02 14.77
N LYS A 166 -19.74 -23.86 15.69
CA LYS A 166 -20.95 -24.71 15.74
C LYS A 166 -21.74 -24.72 14.43
N TRP A 167 -21.65 -23.66 13.63
CA TRP A 167 -22.35 -23.53 12.35
C TRP A 167 -21.71 -24.32 11.20
N ILE A 168 -20.49 -24.84 11.36
CA ILE A 168 -19.75 -25.52 10.27
C ILE A 168 -20.56 -26.67 9.66
N LYS A 169 -21.21 -27.47 10.50
CA LYS A 169 -22.03 -28.63 10.07
C LYS A 169 -23.34 -28.22 9.39
N SER A 170 -23.84 -27.01 9.68
CA SER A 170 -25.11 -26.51 9.15
C SER A 170 -24.97 -25.91 7.75
N PHE A 171 -23.76 -25.49 7.36
CA PHE A 171 -23.52 -24.81 6.10
C PHE A 171 -22.41 -25.51 5.30
N PRO A 172 -22.71 -26.10 4.11
CA PRO A 172 -21.71 -26.79 3.29
C PRO A 172 -20.49 -25.92 2.95
N ILE A 173 -20.69 -24.61 2.78
CA ILE A 173 -19.62 -23.67 2.52
C ILE A 173 -18.63 -23.57 3.69
N LEU A 174 -19.10 -23.60 4.94
CA LEU A 174 -18.22 -23.53 6.10
C LEU A 174 -17.42 -24.82 6.25
N THR A 175 -18.00 -25.98 5.91
CA THR A 175 -17.27 -27.26 5.82
C THR A 175 -16.20 -27.23 4.73
N LYS A 176 -16.44 -26.50 3.62
CA LYS A 176 -15.42 -26.31 2.59
C LYS A 176 -14.30 -25.39 3.10
N LEU A 177 -14.64 -24.29 3.75
CA LEU A 177 -13.67 -23.33 4.29
C LEU A 177 -12.85 -23.88 5.46
N SER A 178 -13.36 -24.83 6.25
CA SER A 178 -12.55 -25.49 7.27
C SER A 178 -11.39 -26.30 6.67
N LYS A 179 -11.54 -26.82 5.44
CA LYS A 179 -10.42 -27.45 4.70
C LYS A 179 -9.40 -26.41 4.24
N PHE A 180 -9.84 -25.20 3.93
CA PHE A 180 -8.92 -24.09 3.65
C PHE A 180 -8.12 -23.73 4.90
N GLU A 181 -8.78 -23.59 6.07
CA GLU A 181 -8.12 -23.37 7.37
C GLU A 181 -7.01 -24.41 7.64
N GLU A 182 -7.32 -25.70 7.41
CA GLU A 182 -6.34 -26.80 7.53
C GLU A 182 -5.16 -26.63 6.57
N SER A 183 -5.41 -26.22 5.32
CA SER A 183 -4.37 -26.04 4.30
C SER A 183 -3.40 -24.90 4.62
N ILE A 184 -3.88 -23.84 5.28
CA ILE A 184 -3.05 -22.68 5.67
C ILE A 184 -2.51 -22.78 7.10
N GLY A 185 -2.98 -23.75 7.89
CA GLY A 185 -2.58 -23.95 9.28
C GLY A 185 -3.12 -22.89 10.25
N VAL A 186 -4.24 -22.23 9.91
CA VAL A 186 -4.87 -21.19 10.73
C VAL A 186 -6.34 -21.49 10.91
N GLU A 187 -6.72 -21.86 12.12
CA GLU A 187 -8.12 -22.02 12.52
C GLU A 187 -8.71 -20.65 12.89
N PHE A 188 -9.89 -20.27 12.40
CA PHE A 188 -10.58 -19.05 12.84
C PHE A 188 -11.47 -19.35 14.05
N LYS A 189 -11.53 -18.40 15.00
CA LYS A 189 -12.53 -18.40 16.08
C LYS A 189 -13.92 -18.12 15.49
N HIS A 190 -14.01 -17.18 14.55
CA HIS A 190 -15.24 -16.88 13.80
C HIS A 190 -15.06 -17.20 12.32
N ILE A 191 -15.37 -18.44 11.91
CA ILE A 191 -15.25 -18.91 10.53
C ILE A 191 -16.15 -18.13 9.56
N ARG A 192 -17.20 -17.46 10.05
CA ARG A 192 -18.03 -16.60 9.19
C ARG A 192 -17.29 -15.34 8.72
N LEU A 193 -16.25 -14.87 9.43
CA LEU A 193 -15.37 -13.81 8.93
C LEU A 193 -14.61 -14.27 7.69
N LEU A 194 -14.07 -15.50 7.74
CA LEU A 194 -13.44 -16.14 6.59
C LEU A 194 -14.46 -16.33 5.44
N ALA A 195 -15.66 -16.80 5.74
CA ALA A 195 -16.73 -16.92 4.74
C ALA A 195 -17.07 -15.57 4.10
N ARG A 196 -17.11 -14.49 4.89
CA ARG A 196 -17.31 -13.14 4.39
C ARG A 196 -16.17 -12.69 3.46
N ALA A 197 -14.92 -12.93 3.83
CA ALA A 197 -13.76 -12.60 2.97
C ALA A 197 -13.80 -13.27 1.60
N PHE A 198 -14.36 -14.48 1.54
CA PHE A 198 -14.51 -15.27 0.30
C PHE A 198 -15.84 -14.99 -0.44
N THR A 199 -16.65 -14.04 0.01
CA THR A 199 -17.92 -13.67 -0.62
C THR A 199 -17.78 -12.43 -1.50
N ASP A 200 -17.84 -12.62 -2.81
CA ASP A 200 -17.80 -11.52 -3.78
C ASP A 200 -19.08 -10.67 -3.74
N ARG A 201 -18.95 -9.39 -4.10
CA ARG A 201 -20.06 -8.43 -4.21
C ARG A 201 -21.25 -8.89 -5.03
N SER A 202 -21.05 -9.78 -6.00
CA SER A 202 -22.09 -10.33 -6.88
C SER A 202 -23.15 -11.17 -6.14
N ILE A 203 -22.85 -11.67 -4.94
CA ILE A 203 -23.80 -12.45 -4.11
C ILE A 203 -24.78 -11.56 -3.36
N GLY A 204 -24.39 -10.32 -3.04
CA GLY A 204 -25.19 -9.42 -2.22
C GLY A 204 -25.26 -9.83 -0.74
N PHE A 205 -26.31 -9.39 -0.04
CA PHE A 205 -26.50 -9.65 1.38
C PHE A 205 -27.04 -11.06 1.63
N ASN A 206 -26.45 -11.76 2.60
CA ASN A 206 -26.98 -13.03 3.12
C ASN A 206 -26.75 -13.11 4.64
N ASN A 207 -27.56 -13.92 5.33
CA ASN A 207 -27.51 -14.01 6.80
C ASN A 207 -26.22 -14.66 7.33
N LEU A 208 -25.51 -15.44 6.51
CA LEU A 208 -24.27 -16.08 6.92
C LEU A 208 -23.12 -15.08 7.00
N THR A 209 -22.91 -14.25 5.97
CA THR A 209 -21.74 -13.36 5.84
C THR A 209 -22.06 -11.89 6.07
N LEU A 210 -23.35 -11.51 6.10
CA LEU A 210 -23.86 -10.15 6.28
C LEU A 210 -23.38 -9.17 5.19
N GLY A 211 -23.16 -9.66 3.98
CA GLY A 211 -22.67 -8.88 2.83
C GLY A 211 -21.38 -9.43 2.23
N SER A 212 -20.72 -8.59 1.45
CA SER A 212 -19.52 -8.93 0.67
C SER A 212 -18.21 -8.63 1.40
N ASN A 213 -17.12 -9.01 0.74
CA ASN A 213 -15.75 -8.85 1.17
C ASN A 213 -15.13 -7.46 1.00
N GLN A 214 -15.77 -6.53 0.27
CA GLN A 214 -15.17 -5.22 -0.08
C GLN A 214 -14.67 -4.39 1.12
N ARG A 215 -15.39 -4.42 2.24
CA ARG A 215 -14.96 -3.72 3.46
C ARG A 215 -13.72 -4.38 4.08
N LEU A 216 -13.61 -5.71 3.96
CA LEU A 216 -12.44 -6.45 4.41
C LEU A 216 -11.25 -6.28 3.46
N GLU A 217 -11.49 -6.12 2.16
CA GLU A 217 -10.47 -5.73 1.17
C GLU A 217 -9.82 -4.39 1.58
N PHE A 218 -10.64 -3.35 1.81
CA PHE A 218 -10.17 -2.05 2.31
C PHE A 218 -9.30 -2.14 3.57
N LEU A 219 -9.72 -2.93 4.56
CA LEU A 219 -8.96 -3.11 5.79
C LEU A 219 -7.68 -3.92 5.54
N GLY A 220 -7.78 -4.97 4.74
CA GLY A 220 -6.68 -5.88 4.41
C GLY A 220 -5.55 -5.22 3.64
N ASP A 221 -5.87 -4.34 2.68
CA ASP A 221 -4.91 -3.48 1.99
C ASP A 221 -4.08 -2.67 3.00
N THR A 222 -4.76 -2.01 3.93
CA THR A 222 -4.09 -1.19 4.94
C THR A 222 -3.25 -2.04 5.92
N VAL A 223 -3.72 -3.24 6.30
CA VAL A 223 -2.94 -4.20 7.10
C VAL A 223 -1.67 -4.62 6.35
N LEU A 224 -1.79 -4.94 5.06
CA LEU A 224 -0.66 -5.35 4.22
C LEU A 224 0.36 -4.23 4.07
N GLN A 225 -0.11 -2.99 3.89
CA GLN A 225 0.72 -1.79 3.82
C GLN A 225 1.49 -1.55 5.11
N LEU A 226 0.83 -1.63 6.28
CA LEU A 226 1.49 -1.46 7.58
C LEU A 226 2.57 -2.53 7.80
N VAL A 227 2.22 -3.81 7.65
CA VAL A 227 3.14 -4.93 7.90
C VAL A 227 4.33 -4.88 6.94
N SER A 228 4.11 -4.53 5.68
CA SER A 228 5.19 -4.41 4.69
C SER A 228 6.07 -3.19 4.97
N SER A 229 5.49 -2.05 5.34
CA SER A 229 6.26 -0.84 5.67
C SER A 229 7.10 -1.05 6.93
N GLU A 230 6.54 -1.69 7.96
CA GLU A 230 7.27 -2.08 9.18
C GLU A 230 8.46 -2.99 8.86
N TYR A 231 8.23 -4.04 8.05
CA TYR A 231 9.31 -4.96 7.66
C TYR A 231 10.42 -4.24 6.88
N LEU A 232 10.05 -3.44 5.87
CA LEU A 232 11.02 -2.70 5.06
C LEU A 232 11.80 -1.68 5.91
N TYR A 233 11.14 -0.98 6.82
CA TYR A 233 11.80 -0.07 7.76
C TYR A 233 12.84 -0.80 8.63
N ARG A 234 12.48 -1.96 9.19
CA ARG A 234 13.37 -2.72 10.09
C ARG A 234 14.55 -3.37 9.36
N HIS A 235 14.31 -3.91 8.17
CA HIS A 235 15.30 -4.74 7.46
C HIS A 235 16.11 -3.99 6.40
N PHE A 236 15.71 -2.78 5.99
CA PHE A 236 16.42 -1.96 5.01
C PHE A 236 16.85 -0.59 5.60
N PRO A 237 17.75 -0.57 6.60
CA PRO A 237 18.14 0.66 7.31
C PRO A 237 18.97 1.64 6.46
N GLU A 238 19.55 1.18 5.35
CA GLU A 238 20.32 2.04 4.43
C GLU A 238 19.46 2.69 3.34
N HIS A 239 18.15 2.39 3.31
CA HIS A 239 17.22 2.87 2.30
C HIS A 239 16.44 4.07 2.86
N HIS A 240 16.44 5.19 2.12
CA HIS A 240 15.59 6.34 2.41
C HIS A 240 14.14 6.09 1.99
N GLU A 241 13.23 7.01 2.33
CA GLU A 241 11.78 6.89 2.05
C GLU A 241 11.50 6.42 0.62
N GLY A 242 11.95 7.16 -0.40
CA GLY A 242 11.67 6.80 -1.79
C GLY A 242 12.14 5.39 -2.20
N HIS A 243 13.26 4.90 -1.65
CA HIS A 243 13.71 3.53 -1.88
C HIS A 243 12.77 2.51 -1.21
N LEU A 244 12.35 2.77 0.04
CA LEU A 244 11.42 1.91 0.77
C LEU A 244 10.05 1.88 0.08
N SER A 245 9.55 3.02 -0.39
CA SER A 245 8.32 3.14 -1.16
C SER A 245 8.39 2.33 -2.47
N LEU A 246 9.51 2.39 -3.20
CA LEU A 246 9.73 1.56 -4.40
C LEU A 246 9.75 0.06 -4.10
N LEU A 247 10.42 -0.36 -3.02
CA LEU A 247 10.42 -1.76 -2.58
C LEU A 247 9.01 -2.20 -2.18
N ARG A 248 8.26 -1.36 -1.45
CA ARG A 248 6.87 -1.61 -1.03
C ARG A 248 5.96 -1.82 -2.22
N SER A 249 5.95 -0.91 -3.20
CA SER A 249 5.11 -1.03 -4.40
C SER A 249 5.50 -2.22 -5.30
N SER A 250 6.76 -2.64 -5.27
CA SER A 250 7.21 -3.83 -6.00
C SER A 250 6.79 -5.13 -5.30
N LEU A 251 6.78 -5.12 -3.97
CA LEU A 251 6.39 -6.26 -3.14
C LEU A 251 4.86 -6.42 -3.04
N VAL A 252 4.15 -5.33 -2.81
CA VAL A 252 2.71 -5.25 -2.60
C VAL A 252 2.08 -4.62 -3.83
N ASN A 253 1.71 -5.46 -4.79
CA ASN A 253 0.93 -5.08 -5.96
C ASN A 253 0.01 -6.22 -6.39
N ASN A 254 -0.99 -5.90 -7.21
CA ASN A 254 -2.01 -6.85 -7.64
C ASN A 254 -1.43 -8.12 -8.28
N ARG A 255 -0.28 -8.05 -8.96
CA ARG A 255 0.33 -9.24 -9.57
C ARG A 255 0.92 -10.16 -8.52
N THR A 256 1.72 -9.63 -7.60
CA THR A 256 2.31 -10.42 -6.50
C THR A 256 1.22 -11.02 -5.62
N GLN A 257 0.22 -10.22 -5.27
CA GLN A 257 -0.93 -10.68 -4.49
C GLN A 257 -1.72 -11.77 -5.21
N ALA A 258 -1.96 -11.63 -6.52
CA ALA A 258 -2.62 -12.67 -7.30
C ALA A 258 -1.84 -13.99 -7.32
N VAL A 259 -0.50 -13.93 -7.42
CA VAL A 259 0.34 -15.12 -7.35
C VAL A 259 0.26 -15.78 -5.97
N VAL A 260 0.29 -14.99 -4.88
CA VAL A 260 0.10 -15.53 -3.52
C VAL A 260 -1.28 -16.18 -3.36
N CYS A 261 -2.33 -15.57 -3.90
CA CYS A 261 -3.68 -16.10 -3.91
C CYS A 261 -3.78 -17.45 -4.65
N ASP A 262 -3.08 -17.57 -5.79
CA ASP A 262 -3.00 -18.79 -6.58
C ASP A 262 -2.17 -19.89 -5.87
N ASP A 263 -1.03 -19.53 -5.27
CA ASP A 263 -0.17 -20.45 -4.51
C ASP A 263 -0.89 -21.05 -3.29
N LEU A 264 -1.81 -20.29 -2.69
CA LEU A 264 -2.68 -20.74 -1.59
C LEU A 264 -3.96 -21.45 -2.06
N GLY A 265 -4.21 -21.52 -3.37
CA GLY A 265 -5.41 -22.16 -3.93
C GLY A 265 -6.73 -21.49 -3.52
N MET A 266 -6.70 -20.21 -3.13
CA MET A 266 -7.86 -19.49 -2.57
C MET A 266 -9.02 -19.39 -3.56
N THR A 267 -8.72 -19.28 -4.84
CA THR A 267 -9.72 -19.16 -5.92
C THR A 267 -10.72 -20.32 -5.93
N SER A 268 -10.29 -21.52 -5.50
CA SER A 268 -11.14 -22.70 -5.41
C SER A 268 -12.20 -22.60 -4.31
N TYR A 269 -12.02 -21.71 -3.33
CA TYR A 269 -12.92 -21.50 -2.18
C TYR A 269 -13.82 -20.27 -2.33
N ALA A 270 -13.51 -19.39 -3.29
CA ALA A 270 -14.25 -18.15 -3.51
C ALA A 270 -15.71 -18.39 -3.95
N MET A 271 -16.60 -17.53 -3.48
CA MET A 271 -18.03 -17.58 -3.76
C MET A 271 -18.44 -16.45 -4.70
N TYR A 272 -19.12 -16.82 -5.78
CA TYR A 272 -19.70 -15.90 -6.76
C TYR A 272 -21.15 -16.30 -7.06
N SER A 273 -22.01 -15.34 -7.42
CA SER A 273 -23.40 -15.65 -7.81
C SER A 273 -23.49 -16.43 -9.12
N HIS A 274 -22.51 -16.24 -10.01
CA HIS A 274 -22.32 -16.99 -11.24
C HIS A 274 -20.90 -17.54 -11.29
N LEU A 275 -20.72 -18.75 -11.82
CA LEU A 275 -19.40 -19.33 -12.02
C LEU A 275 -18.59 -18.43 -12.96
N LYS A 276 -17.58 -17.74 -12.42
CA LYS A 276 -16.57 -17.04 -13.24
C LYS A 276 -15.64 -18.10 -13.82
N THR A 277 -15.55 -18.17 -15.15
CA THR A 277 -14.68 -19.12 -15.86
C THR A 277 -13.20 -18.88 -15.56
N GLU A 278 -12.82 -17.61 -15.35
CA GLU A 278 -11.47 -17.20 -14.98
C GLU A 278 -11.53 -15.91 -14.14
N LEU A 279 -10.77 -15.86 -13.05
CA LEU A 279 -10.63 -14.66 -12.23
C LEU A 279 -9.59 -13.73 -12.85
N LYS A 280 -9.78 -12.41 -12.74
CA LYS A 280 -8.74 -11.46 -13.13
C LYS A 280 -7.71 -11.33 -12.02
N THR A 281 -6.54 -10.79 -12.36
CA THR A 281 -5.48 -10.46 -11.38
C THR A 281 -6.01 -9.60 -10.23
N LYS A 282 -6.85 -8.60 -10.53
CA LYS A 282 -7.46 -7.76 -9.50
C LYS A 282 -8.41 -8.57 -8.59
N ASP A 283 -9.31 -9.38 -9.14
CA ASP A 283 -10.23 -10.20 -8.33
C ASP A 283 -9.47 -11.11 -7.34
N ARG A 284 -8.29 -11.63 -7.74
CA ARG A 284 -7.44 -12.46 -6.88
C ARG A 284 -6.72 -11.66 -5.79
N ALA A 285 -6.26 -10.45 -6.11
CA ALA A 285 -5.65 -9.53 -5.14
C ALA A 285 -6.68 -9.10 -4.09
N ASP A 286 -7.85 -8.63 -4.54
CA ASP A 286 -8.96 -8.21 -3.67
C ASP A 286 -9.38 -9.34 -2.70
N LEU A 287 -9.38 -10.60 -3.18
CA LEU A 287 -9.65 -11.78 -2.34
C LEU A 287 -8.57 -12.01 -1.27
N LEU A 288 -7.29 -11.82 -1.62
CA LEU A 288 -6.17 -11.96 -0.68
C LEU A 288 -6.22 -10.88 0.39
N GLU A 289 -6.46 -9.63 0.00
CA GLU A 289 -6.64 -8.50 0.91
C GLU A 289 -7.81 -8.76 1.85
N ALA A 290 -8.97 -9.15 1.32
CA ALA A 290 -10.12 -9.48 2.15
C ALA A 290 -9.85 -10.61 3.16
N PHE A 291 -9.08 -11.63 2.76
CA PHE A 291 -8.64 -12.68 3.68
C PHE A 291 -7.73 -12.12 4.77
N LEU A 292 -6.77 -11.26 4.43
CA LEU A 292 -5.87 -10.64 5.40
C LEU A 292 -6.62 -9.73 6.37
N GLY A 293 -7.63 -9.00 5.88
CA GLY A 293 -8.56 -8.21 6.70
C GLY A 293 -9.35 -9.09 7.67
N ALA A 294 -9.90 -10.23 7.22
CA ALA A 294 -10.58 -11.17 8.11
C ALA A 294 -9.63 -11.81 9.14
N LEU A 295 -8.41 -12.17 8.72
CA LEU A 295 -7.38 -12.73 9.59
C LEU A 295 -7.01 -11.72 10.69
N TYR A 296 -6.90 -10.45 10.32
CA TYR A 296 -6.63 -9.37 11.27
C TYR A 296 -7.77 -9.24 12.30
N ILE A 297 -9.03 -9.20 11.87
CA ILE A 297 -10.18 -9.06 12.77
C ILE A 297 -10.33 -10.26 13.73
N ASP A 298 -9.99 -11.47 13.28
CA ASP A 298 -10.15 -12.68 14.12
C ASP A 298 -8.93 -12.99 15.00
N ARG A 299 -7.71 -12.76 14.50
CA ARG A 299 -6.45 -13.23 15.12
C ARG A 299 -5.43 -12.12 15.41
N GLY A 300 -5.62 -10.91 14.88
CA GLY A 300 -4.78 -9.75 15.12
C GLY A 300 -3.47 -9.72 14.32
N LEU A 301 -2.71 -8.63 14.51
CA LEU A 301 -1.56 -8.26 13.66
C LEU A 301 -0.42 -9.30 13.67
N LYS A 302 -0.26 -10.07 14.75
CA LYS A 302 0.79 -11.10 14.86
C LYS A 302 0.63 -12.19 13.80
N TYR A 303 -0.59 -12.62 13.52
CA TYR A 303 -0.86 -13.62 12.48
C TYR A 303 -0.65 -13.02 11.08
N CYS A 304 -1.07 -11.78 10.85
CA CYS A 304 -0.84 -11.06 9.59
C CYS A 304 0.66 -10.88 9.30
N ARG A 305 1.48 -10.53 10.31
CA ARG A 305 2.95 -10.46 10.19
C ARG A 305 3.54 -11.81 9.78
N THR A 306 3.13 -12.87 10.47
CA THR A 306 3.61 -14.24 10.17
C THR A 306 3.24 -14.64 8.74
N PHE A 307 2.02 -14.36 8.33
CA PHE A 307 1.55 -14.61 6.97
C PHE A 307 2.41 -13.88 5.92
N CYS A 308 2.66 -12.57 6.10
CA CYS A 308 3.49 -11.80 5.18
C CYS A 308 4.95 -12.28 5.14
N HIS A 309 5.50 -12.69 6.29
CA HIS A 309 6.83 -13.28 6.38
C HIS A 309 7.00 -14.56 5.58
N VAL A 310 5.94 -15.36 5.45
CA VAL A 310 5.98 -16.63 4.69
C VAL A 310 5.64 -16.40 3.21
N CYS A 311 4.61 -15.58 2.93
CA CYS A 311 4.03 -15.50 1.59
C CYS A 311 4.60 -14.37 0.73
N PHE A 312 5.06 -13.26 1.32
CA PHE A 312 5.50 -12.06 0.60
C PHE A 312 7.00 -11.86 0.68
N PHE A 313 7.57 -11.75 1.88
CA PHE A 313 8.97 -11.31 2.06
C PHE A 313 10.03 -12.21 1.40
N PRO A 314 9.86 -13.54 1.27
CA PRO A 314 10.80 -14.37 0.52
C PRO A 314 10.87 -14.00 -0.97
N ARG A 315 9.78 -13.43 -1.53
CA ARG A 315 9.74 -12.98 -2.94
C ARG A 315 10.51 -11.69 -3.15
N LEU A 316 10.71 -10.88 -2.11
CA LEU A 316 11.50 -9.65 -2.18
C LEU A 316 12.92 -9.90 -2.70
N HIS A 317 13.51 -11.04 -2.34
CA HIS A 317 14.82 -11.45 -2.84
C HIS A 317 14.81 -11.63 -4.37
N GLN A 318 13.79 -12.29 -4.91
CA GLN A 318 13.63 -12.47 -6.37
C GLN A 318 13.42 -11.12 -7.08
N PHE A 319 12.60 -10.24 -6.52
CA PHE A 319 12.36 -8.90 -7.08
C PHE A 319 13.62 -8.04 -7.14
N ILE A 320 14.43 -8.05 -6.08
CA ILE A 320 15.70 -7.33 -6.03
C ILE A 320 16.67 -7.89 -7.08
N MET A 321 16.77 -9.22 -7.21
CA MET A 321 17.63 -9.86 -8.21
C MET A 321 17.23 -9.53 -9.65
N ASN A 322 15.92 -9.52 -9.93
CA ASN A 322 15.40 -9.25 -11.27
C ASN A 322 15.39 -7.76 -11.64
N GLN A 323 15.66 -6.86 -10.67
CA GLN A 323 15.53 -5.40 -10.81
C GLN A 323 14.13 -4.96 -11.27
N ASP A 324 13.08 -5.67 -10.83
CA ASP A 324 11.70 -5.42 -11.24
C ASP A 324 11.16 -4.04 -10.80
N TRP A 325 11.88 -3.37 -9.88
CA TRP A 325 11.61 -1.99 -9.44
C TRP A 325 11.97 -0.93 -10.50
N ASN A 326 12.79 -1.27 -11.50
CA ASN A 326 13.23 -0.34 -12.54
C ASN A 326 12.41 -0.55 -13.82
N ASP A 327 11.17 -0.08 -13.81
CA ASP A 327 10.28 -0.23 -14.95
C ASP A 327 10.86 0.44 -16.23
N PRO A 328 10.49 -0.04 -17.43
CA PRO A 328 11.05 0.48 -18.68
C PRO A 328 10.88 2.00 -18.88
N LYS A 329 9.81 2.61 -18.35
CA LYS A 329 9.53 4.04 -18.48
C LYS A 329 10.49 4.85 -17.60
N SER A 330 10.61 4.46 -16.33
CA SER A 330 11.56 5.05 -15.38
C SER A 330 13.00 4.89 -15.86
N LYS A 331 13.36 3.70 -16.37
CA LYS A 331 14.68 3.42 -16.95
C LYS A 331 15.00 4.29 -18.16
N LEU A 332 14.03 4.47 -19.07
CA LEU A 332 14.20 5.35 -20.22
C LEU A 332 14.34 6.81 -19.80
N GLN A 333 13.51 7.27 -18.85
CA GLN A 333 13.62 8.63 -18.30
C GLN A 333 15.00 8.83 -17.69
N GLN A 334 15.49 7.90 -16.89
CA GLN A 334 16.84 7.94 -16.31
C GLN A 334 17.93 8.02 -17.40
N CYS A 335 17.87 7.18 -18.44
CA CYS A 335 18.80 7.27 -19.56
C CYS A 335 18.77 8.65 -20.25
N CYS A 336 17.58 9.18 -20.52
CA CYS A 336 17.41 10.52 -21.08
C CYS A 336 18.00 11.62 -20.18
N LEU A 337 17.83 11.50 -18.86
CA LEU A 337 18.41 12.44 -17.89
C LEU A 337 19.94 12.40 -17.83
N THR A 338 20.59 11.27 -18.18
CA THR A 338 22.05 11.24 -18.31
C THR A 338 22.58 11.97 -19.54
N LEU A 339 21.72 12.24 -20.53
CA LEU A 339 22.07 12.94 -21.78
C LEU A 339 21.86 14.47 -21.69
N ARG A 340 21.70 15.02 -20.48
CA ARG A 340 21.55 16.46 -20.23
C ARG A 340 22.76 17.23 -20.79
N THR A 341 22.49 18.30 -21.52
CA THR A 341 23.49 19.30 -21.90
C THR A 341 23.80 20.20 -20.71
N MET A 342 25.02 20.73 -20.62
CA MET A 342 25.48 21.55 -19.49
C MET A 342 24.89 22.97 -19.46
N ASP A 343 23.92 23.26 -20.33
CA ASP A 343 23.48 24.62 -20.65
C ASP A 343 22.46 25.22 -19.66
N GLY A 344 22.29 24.61 -18.48
CA GLY A 344 21.48 25.16 -17.38
C GLY A 344 19.96 25.18 -17.61
N GLY A 345 19.46 24.64 -18.73
CA GLY A 345 18.03 24.48 -19.01
C GLY A 345 17.38 23.34 -18.23
N GLU A 346 16.04 23.32 -18.19
CA GLU A 346 15.29 22.20 -17.65
C GLU A 346 15.66 20.89 -18.38
N PRO A 347 15.78 19.78 -17.66
CA PRO A 347 16.21 18.54 -18.25
C PRO A 347 15.15 17.95 -19.18
N ASP A 348 15.56 17.64 -20.41
CA ASP A 348 14.69 16.96 -21.37
C ASP A 348 14.22 15.61 -20.79
N ILE A 349 12.90 15.42 -20.79
CA ILE A 349 12.25 14.16 -20.38
C ILE A 349 11.54 13.51 -21.57
N PRO A 350 11.45 12.17 -21.61
CA PRO A 350 10.74 11.47 -22.67
C PRO A 350 9.23 11.76 -22.60
N ILE A 351 8.66 12.16 -23.74
CA ILE A 351 7.25 12.50 -23.90
C ILE A 351 6.53 11.34 -24.58
N TYR A 352 5.47 10.84 -23.96
CA TYR A 352 4.63 9.79 -24.50
C TYR A 352 3.39 10.37 -25.16
N LYS A 353 3.07 9.94 -26.38
CA LYS A 353 1.87 10.38 -27.10
C LYS A 353 1.12 9.17 -27.64
N VAL A 354 -0.18 9.10 -27.35
CA VAL A 354 -1.08 8.15 -28.01
C VAL A 354 -1.20 8.58 -29.48
N ILE A 355 -0.75 7.72 -30.39
CA ILE A 355 -0.77 7.98 -31.83
C ILE A 355 -1.92 7.23 -32.53
N GLU A 356 -2.47 6.20 -31.89
CA GLU A 356 -3.57 5.43 -32.44
C GLU A 356 -4.37 4.74 -31.33
N CYS A 357 -5.70 4.66 -31.50
CA CYS A 357 -6.59 3.88 -30.64
C CYS A 357 -7.53 3.08 -31.55
N LYS A 358 -7.43 1.74 -31.48
CA LYS A 358 -8.23 0.82 -32.32
C LYS A 358 -9.06 -0.13 -31.46
N GLY A 359 -10.19 -0.55 -32.01
CA GLY A 359 -11.07 -1.56 -31.42
C GLY A 359 -12.19 -1.00 -30.54
N PRO A 360 -13.18 -1.85 -30.20
CA PRO A 360 -14.31 -1.47 -29.35
C PRO A 360 -13.86 -1.23 -27.91
N THR A 361 -14.65 -0.46 -27.15
CA THR A 361 -14.30 0.04 -25.79
C THR A 361 -13.74 -1.03 -24.85
N ASN A 362 -14.23 -2.26 -24.93
CA ASN A 362 -13.84 -3.36 -24.02
C ASN A 362 -12.58 -4.13 -24.46
N THR A 363 -12.10 -3.92 -25.69
CA THR A 363 -10.89 -4.58 -26.24
C THR A 363 -10.02 -3.56 -26.99
N ARG A 364 -10.00 -2.31 -26.51
CA ARG A 364 -9.20 -1.25 -27.12
C ARG A 364 -7.72 -1.62 -27.09
N VAL A 365 -7.04 -1.29 -28.18
CA VAL A 365 -5.60 -1.36 -28.31
C VAL A 365 -5.11 0.07 -28.56
N TYR A 366 -4.33 0.58 -27.61
CA TYR A 366 -3.68 1.87 -27.69
C TYR A 366 -2.29 1.68 -28.26
N THR A 367 -1.91 2.48 -29.24
CA THR A 367 -0.53 2.59 -29.72
C THR A 367 0.04 3.90 -29.24
N VAL A 368 1.14 3.83 -28.50
CA VAL A 368 1.84 4.98 -27.94
C VAL A 368 3.22 5.07 -28.56
N ALA A 369 3.63 6.28 -28.95
CA ALA A 369 4.99 6.58 -29.35
C ALA A 369 5.69 7.40 -28.25
N VAL A 370 6.96 7.08 -28.03
CA VAL A 370 7.84 7.83 -27.13
C VAL A 370 8.77 8.73 -27.92
N TYR A 371 8.86 9.98 -27.49
CA TYR A 371 9.65 11.03 -28.12
C TYR A 371 10.66 11.60 -27.13
N PHE A 372 11.86 11.91 -27.62
CA PHE A 372 12.89 12.62 -26.86
C PHE A 372 13.54 13.67 -27.76
N ARG A 373 13.63 14.92 -27.30
CA ARG A 373 14.10 16.08 -28.09
C ARG A 373 13.44 16.18 -29.47
N GLY A 374 12.11 15.98 -29.51
CA GLY A 374 11.31 16.01 -30.73
C GLY A 374 11.47 14.81 -31.66
N ARG A 375 12.40 13.88 -31.40
CA ARG A 375 12.59 12.67 -32.20
C ARG A 375 11.84 11.49 -31.61
N ARG A 376 11.14 10.73 -32.46
CA ARG A 376 10.47 9.49 -32.04
C ARG A 376 11.51 8.40 -31.81
N LEU A 377 11.61 7.88 -30.59
CA LEU A 377 12.55 6.81 -30.24
C LEU A 377 11.97 5.42 -30.57
N ALA A 378 10.69 5.19 -30.24
CA ALA A 378 9.98 3.94 -30.49
C ALA A 378 8.46 4.14 -30.47
N LYS A 379 7.71 3.10 -30.85
CA LYS A 379 6.26 3.03 -30.67
C LYS A 379 5.86 1.60 -30.32
N ALA A 380 4.91 1.42 -29.43
CA ALA A 380 4.37 0.10 -29.13
C ALA A 380 2.89 0.16 -28.78
N SER A 381 2.25 -1.00 -28.81
CA SER A 381 0.82 -1.15 -28.52
C SER A 381 0.58 -1.86 -27.19
N GLY A 382 -0.59 -1.62 -26.60
CA GLY A 382 -1.04 -2.26 -25.37
C GLY A 382 -2.55 -2.10 -25.16
N HIS A 383 -3.11 -2.93 -24.27
CA HIS A 383 -4.54 -2.88 -23.92
C HIS A 383 -4.92 -1.73 -22.99
N SER A 384 -3.93 -1.02 -22.44
CA SER A 384 -4.08 0.25 -21.72
C SER A 384 -3.01 1.23 -22.18
N ILE A 385 -3.24 2.53 -21.98
CA ILE A 385 -2.25 3.58 -22.28
C ILE A 385 -0.95 3.31 -21.52
N GLN A 386 -1.03 3.00 -20.23
CA GLN A 386 0.12 2.70 -19.39
C GLN A 386 0.91 1.47 -19.89
N GLN A 387 0.23 0.40 -20.32
CA GLN A 387 0.90 -0.78 -20.88
C GLN A 387 1.59 -0.46 -22.22
N ALA A 388 0.95 0.34 -23.07
CA ALA A 388 1.52 0.79 -24.34
C ALA A 388 2.75 1.69 -24.13
N GLU A 389 2.71 2.60 -23.14
CA GLU A 389 3.85 3.42 -22.73
C GLU A 389 5.04 2.58 -22.25
N MET A 390 4.79 1.61 -21.37
CA MET A 390 5.83 0.69 -20.87
C MET A 390 6.46 -0.12 -22.00
N ASN A 391 5.64 -0.60 -22.95
CA ASN A 391 6.14 -1.32 -24.12
C ASN A 391 6.98 -0.42 -25.04
N ALA A 392 6.52 0.81 -25.29
CA ALA A 392 7.25 1.77 -26.12
C ALA A 392 8.58 2.17 -25.49
N ALA A 393 8.62 2.32 -24.17
CA ALA A 393 9.84 2.59 -23.44
C ALA A 393 10.83 1.41 -23.51
N ARG A 394 10.33 0.17 -23.40
CA ARG A 394 11.14 -1.05 -23.55
C ARG A 394 11.77 -1.14 -24.93
N GLU A 395 11.01 -0.90 -25.99
CA GLU A 395 11.55 -0.88 -27.36
C GLU A 395 12.59 0.23 -27.54
N ALA A 396 12.35 1.43 -27.02
CA ALA A 396 13.32 2.52 -27.10
C ALA A 396 14.65 2.16 -26.41
N LEU A 397 14.59 1.48 -25.26
CA LEU A 397 15.77 0.97 -24.54
C LEU A 397 16.50 -0.18 -25.24
N MET A 398 15.78 -0.97 -26.05
CA MET A 398 16.40 -2.02 -26.87
C MET A 398 17.09 -1.41 -28.10
N ASN A 399 16.43 -0.45 -28.76
CA ASN A 399 16.96 0.25 -29.93
C ASN A 399 18.20 1.09 -29.62
N SER A 400 18.41 1.51 -28.36
CA SER A 400 19.58 2.29 -27.95
C SER A 400 20.81 1.44 -27.61
N LYS A 401 20.69 0.11 -27.59
CA LYS A 401 21.80 -0.83 -27.32
C LYS A 401 22.50 -1.34 -28.59
N GLY A 402 21.94 -1.09 -29.77
CA GLY A 402 22.57 -1.33 -31.08
C GLY A 402 23.07 -0.01 -31.65
#